data_AF-A0A1G2KXN4-F1
#
_entry.id   AF-A0A1G2KXN4-F1
#
_cell.length_a   1.000
_cell.length_b   1.000
_cell.length_c   1.000
_cell.angle_alpha   90.00
_cell.angle_beta   90.00
_cell.angle_gamma   90.00
#
_symmetry.space_group_name_H-M   'P 1'
#
loop_
_entity.id
_entity.type
_entity.pdbx_description
1 polymer ?
#
loop_
_entity_poly.entity_id
_entity_poly.type
_entity_poly.pdbx_seq_one_letter_code
_entity_poly.pdbx_strand_id
1 'polypeptide(L)'
;MENSNWNKSQENEFKKVIKKFFDDKISDALKGADDPLHIGDSLADLLKNSDEDVLEIITPRAVRKWASARTFPKWQQILKDPQMIVELREIGKSIANTMRPLAGNSFASWVATILNKYLEQQDIPLQALTSGKVRNALAKEFIHKTGKRGVRDYKPDIDIVLVRIDLSNKPVAIISAKTTLAERIMQTISWSRYLKTPILLVTAWETFESGTNRERVQELDGVYVCNTKVKEYGNIKRFSKIAEDLRKFAR
;
A
#
# COMPACT_ATOMS: atom_id res chain seq x y z
N MET A 1 13.13 22.46 25.13
CA MET A 1 12.18 21.90 24.16
C MET A 1 11.65 23.07 23.36
N GLU A 2 12.16 23.29 22.15
CA GLU A 2 11.70 24.38 21.28
C GLU A 2 10.22 24.16 20.93
N ASN A 3 9.43 25.22 21.06
CA ASN A 3 8.02 25.22 20.68
C ASN A 3 7.90 24.79 19.22
N SER A 4 7.34 23.60 18.99
CA SER A 4 6.98 23.13 17.66
C SER A 4 6.01 24.14 17.02
N ASN A 5 6.39 24.68 15.86
CA ASN A 5 5.53 25.54 15.02
C ASN A 5 4.32 24.78 14.42
N TRP A 6 4.13 23.52 14.84
CA TRP A 6 3.15 22.59 14.33
C TRP A 6 2.38 21.94 15.47
N ASN A 7 1.05 22.01 15.42
CA ASN A 7 0.17 21.47 16.46
C ASN A 7 -0.67 20.27 15.95
N LYS A 8 -1.39 19.63 16.87
CA LYS A 8 -2.22 18.45 16.55
C LYS A 8 -3.35 18.75 15.55
N SER A 9 -3.91 19.96 15.58
CA SER A 9 -4.98 20.36 14.66
C SER A 9 -4.46 20.41 13.22
N GLN A 10 -3.32 21.06 13.02
CA GLN A 10 -2.63 21.16 11.72
C GLN A 10 -2.21 19.77 11.21
N GLU A 11 -1.75 18.87 12.09
CA GLU A 11 -1.45 17.49 11.70
C GLU A 11 -2.70 16.74 11.21
N ASN A 12 -3.85 16.93 11.87
CA ASN A 12 -5.10 16.30 11.46
C ASN A 12 -5.64 16.88 10.15
N GLU A 13 -5.52 18.20 9.95
CA GLU A 13 -5.87 18.87 8.70
C GLU A 13 -5.02 18.34 7.54
N PHE A 14 -3.70 18.29 7.70
CA PHE A 14 -2.79 17.72 6.71
C PHE A 14 -3.16 16.28 6.35
N LYS A 15 -3.46 15.43 7.36
CA LYS A 15 -3.91 14.06 7.14
C LYS A 15 -5.19 13.98 6.30
N LYS A 16 -6.13 14.91 6.49
CA LYS A 16 -7.36 14.99 5.68
C LYS A 16 -7.05 15.41 4.24
N VAL A 17 -6.19 16.43 4.04
CA VAL A 17 -5.80 16.92 2.72
C VAL A 17 -5.12 15.81 1.91
N ILE A 18 -4.10 15.16 2.48
CA ILE A 18 -3.35 14.13 1.75
C ILE A 18 -4.21 12.88 1.48
N LYS A 19 -5.10 12.51 2.43
CA LYS A 19 -6.04 11.41 2.22
C LYS A 19 -7.00 11.74 1.09
N LYS A 20 -7.61 12.93 1.11
CA LYS A 20 -8.52 13.37 0.05
C LYS A 20 -7.83 13.39 -1.31
N PHE A 21 -6.61 13.90 -1.40
CA PHE A 21 -5.83 13.88 -2.64
C PHE A 21 -5.71 12.46 -3.23
N PHE A 22 -5.31 11.48 -2.41
CA PHE A 22 -5.18 10.10 -2.89
C PHE A 22 -6.54 9.44 -3.18
N ASP A 23 -7.59 9.74 -2.42
CA ASP A 23 -8.96 9.26 -2.66
C ASP A 23 -9.51 9.82 -3.99
N ASP A 24 -9.28 11.10 -4.27
CA ASP A 24 -9.71 11.77 -5.50
C ASP A 24 -8.98 11.18 -6.72
N LYS A 25 -7.65 10.97 -6.63
CA LYS A 25 -6.85 10.36 -7.72
C LYS A 25 -7.36 8.98 -8.13
N ILE A 26 -7.64 8.11 -7.16
CA ILE A 26 -8.15 6.76 -7.48
C ILE A 26 -9.60 6.82 -7.98
N SER A 27 -10.42 7.71 -7.42
CA SER A 27 -11.79 7.93 -7.88
C SER A 27 -11.82 8.38 -9.33
N ASP A 28 -10.98 9.34 -9.71
CA ASP A 28 -10.85 9.84 -11.07
C ASP A 28 -10.37 8.76 -12.03
N ALA A 29 -9.39 7.94 -11.65
CA ALA A 29 -8.95 6.81 -12.46
C ALA A 29 -10.03 5.75 -12.69
N LEU A 30 -10.93 5.59 -11.71
CA LEU A 30 -12.04 4.66 -11.77
C LEU A 30 -13.27 5.22 -12.51
N LYS A 31 -13.33 6.53 -12.82
CA LYS A 31 -14.43 7.12 -13.60
C LYS A 31 -14.31 6.67 -15.07
N GLY A 32 -15.36 6.01 -15.56
CA GLY A 32 -15.42 5.53 -16.95
C GLY A 32 -14.60 4.27 -17.24
N ALA A 33 -14.06 3.60 -16.21
CA ALA A 33 -13.41 2.30 -16.38
C ALA A 33 -14.45 1.18 -16.45
N ASP A 34 -14.50 0.46 -17.58
CA ASP A 34 -15.35 -0.72 -17.76
C ASP A 34 -14.91 -1.89 -16.86
N ASP A 35 -13.59 -2.06 -16.67
CA ASP A 35 -12.99 -3.03 -15.76
C ASP A 35 -12.04 -2.33 -14.76
N PRO A 36 -12.45 -2.20 -13.48
CA PRO A 36 -11.62 -1.63 -12.42
C PRO A 36 -10.29 -2.34 -12.23
N LEU A 37 -10.20 -3.64 -12.50
CA LEU A 37 -8.98 -4.40 -12.29
C LEU A 37 -7.87 -3.99 -13.26
N HIS A 38 -8.21 -3.53 -14.46
CA HIS A 38 -7.24 -2.99 -15.42
C HIS A 38 -6.66 -1.63 -14.98
N ILE A 39 -7.39 -0.85 -14.17
CA ILE A 39 -6.80 0.31 -13.47
C ILE A 39 -5.74 -0.16 -12.47
N GLY A 40 -6.00 -1.31 -11.82
CA GLY A 40 -5.06 -2.00 -10.96
C GLY A 40 -3.72 -2.35 -11.61
N ASP A 41 -3.70 -2.71 -12.90
CA ASP A 41 -2.47 -2.97 -13.66
C ASP A 41 -1.58 -1.72 -13.82
N SER A 42 -2.14 -0.52 -13.61
CA SER A 42 -1.47 0.76 -13.82
C SER A 42 -1.27 1.57 -12.53
N LEU A 43 -1.58 1.00 -11.34
CA LEU A 43 -1.45 1.74 -10.07
C LEU A 43 -0.03 2.24 -9.81
N ALA A 44 0.99 1.51 -10.27
CA ALA A 44 2.37 1.92 -10.09
C ALA A 44 2.67 3.22 -10.84
N ASP A 45 2.22 3.32 -12.10
CA ASP A 45 2.35 4.54 -12.89
C ASP A 45 1.51 5.68 -12.29
N LEU A 46 0.32 5.37 -11.77
CA LEU A 46 -0.53 6.37 -11.11
C LEU A 46 0.11 6.92 -9.81
N LEU A 47 0.76 6.06 -9.02
CA LEU A 47 1.58 6.49 -7.87
C LEU A 47 2.72 7.40 -8.33
N LYS A 48 3.49 6.97 -9.34
CA LYS A 48 4.64 7.70 -9.86
C LYS A 48 4.24 9.08 -10.42
N ASN A 49 3.11 9.16 -11.13
CA ASN A 49 2.60 10.40 -11.69
C ASN A 49 2.01 11.34 -10.63
N SER A 50 1.72 10.83 -9.43
CA SER A 50 1.23 11.64 -8.30
C SER A 50 2.37 12.27 -7.48
N ASP A 51 3.64 11.89 -7.71
CA ASP A 51 4.78 12.36 -6.91
C ASP A 51 4.91 13.89 -6.88
N GLU A 52 4.59 14.56 -7.99
CA GLU A 52 4.68 16.02 -8.13
C GLU A 52 3.68 16.74 -7.24
N ASP A 53 2.40 16.43 -7.42
CA ASP A 53 1.31 17.02 -6.63
C ASP A 53 1.48 16.71 -5.13
N VAL A 54 1.94 15.50 -4.77
CA VAL A 54 2.21 15.13 -3.38
C VAL A 54 3.32 16.01 -2.79
N LEU A 55 4.37 16.30 -3.56
CA LEU A 55 5.48 17.15 -3.11
C LEU A 55 5.03 18.57 -2.82
N GLU A 56 4.14 19.13 -3.62
CA GLU A 56 3.55 20.46 -3.37
C GLU A 56 2.75 20.48 -2.06
N ILE A 57 2.11 19.38 -1.69
CA ILE A 57 1.34 19.26 -0.44
C ILE A 57 2.28 19.04 0.77
N ILE A 58 3.27 18.15 0.65
CA ILE A 58 4.10 17.75 1.80
C ILE A 58 5.25 18.70 2.11
N THR A 59 5.83 19.36 1.10
CA THR A 59 7.05 20.18 1.27
C THR A 59 6.78 21.40 2.17
N PRO A 60 5.70 22.18 1.97
CA PRO A 60 5.37 23.28 2.88
C PRO A 60 5.10 22.80 4.31
N ARG A 61 4.47 21.63 4.47
CA ARG A 61 4.25 21.01 5.78
C ARG A 61 5.57 20.61 6.44
N ALA A 62 6.47 19.97 5.70
CA ALA A 62 7.76 19.53 6.23
C ALA A 62 8.59 20.71 6.72
N VAL A 63 8.65 21.78 5.94
CA VAL A 63 9.29 23.04 6.33
C VAL A 63 8.66 23.62 7.59
N ARG A 64 7.33 23.77 7.65
CA ARG A 64 6.64 24.32 8.84
C ARG A 64 6.87 23.49 10.11
N LYS A 65 6.97 22.18 9.97
CA LYS A 65 7.10 21.26 11.11
C LYS A 65 8.53 21.17 11.64
N TRP A 66 9.52 21.22 10.75
CA TRP A 66 10.89 20.83 11.09
C TRP A 66 11.91 21.96 10.94
N ALA A 67 11.62 23.02 10.19
CA ALA A 67 12.53 24.15 10.11
C ALA A 67 12.55 24.91 11.44
N SER A 68 13.76 25.20 11.91
CA SER A 68 13.95 26.07 13.08
C SER A 68 13.50 27.49 12.76
N ALA A 69 13.15 28.27 13.79
CA ALA A 69 12.77 29.68 13.63
C ALA A 69 13.82 30.50 12.85
N ARG A 70 15.12 30.16 12.99
CA ARG A 70 16.24 30.80 12.28
C ARG A 70 16.25 30.51 10.78
N THR A 71 15.85 29.31 10.38
CA THR A 71 15.95 28.85 8.98
C THR A 71 14.63 28.95 8.22
N PHE A 72 13.51 29.04 8.94
CA PHE A 72 12.17 29.14 8.37
C PHE A 72 12.01 30.27 7.34
N PRO A 73 12.52 31.51 7.54
CA PRO A 73 12.44 32.56 6.53
C PRO A 73 13.17 32.21 5.22
N LYS A 74 14.31 31.52 5.31
CA LYS A 74 15.08 31.07 4.14
C LYS A 74 14.31 30.00 3.36
N TRP A 75 13.71 29.04 4.08
CA TRP A 75 12.86 28.05 3.46
C TRP A 75 11.61 28.67 2.83
N GLN A 76 11.00 29.69 3.44
CA GLN A 76 9.87 30.39 2.82
C GLN A 76 10.23 31.10 1.52
N GLN A 77 11.45 31.60 1.37
CA GLN A 77 11.93 32.16 0.10
C GLN A 77 12.11 31.06 -0.94
N ILE A 78 12.72 29.93 -0.56
CA ILE A 78 12.87 28.74 -1.40
C ILE A 78 11.51 28.21 -1.89
N LEU A 79 10.51 28.16 -1.01
CA LEU A 79 9.15 27.69 -1.35
C LEU A 79 8.36 28.66 -2.26
N LYS A 80 8.87 29.87 -2.51
CA LYS A 80 8.27 30.82 -3.46
C LYS A 80 8.88 30.72 -4.86
N ASP A 81 9.99 30.01 -5.00
CA ASP A 81 10.71 29.83 -6.25
C ASP A 81 10.34 28.46 -6.87
N PRO A 82 9.63 28.45 -8.02
CA PRO A 82 9.24 27.20 -8.69
C PRO A 82 10.43 26.30 -9.06
N GLN A 83 11.57 26.88 -9.45
CA GLN A 83 12.75 26.09 -9.86
C GLN A 83 13.38 25.39 -8.64
N MET A 84 13.47 26.09 -7.52
CA MET A 84 13.97 25.49 -6.27
C MET A 84 13.05 24.39 -5.74
N ILE A 85 11.73 24.48 -5.99
CA ILE A 85 10.79 23.39 -5.69
C ILE A 85 11.10 22.15 -6.55
N VAL A 86 11.42 22.33 -7.84
CA VAL A 86 11.81 21.22 -8.74
C VAL A 86 13.14 20.58 -8.29
N GLU A 87 14.12 21.37 -7.86
CA GLU A 87 15.39 20.82 -7.35
C GLU A 87 15.20 20.09 -6.01
N LEU A 88 14.41 20.67 -5.09
CA LEU A 88 14.00 20.00 -3.86
C LEU A 88 13.23 18.71 -4.14
N ARG A 89 12.47 18.66 -5.23
CA ARG A 89 11.80 17.45 -5.70
C ARG A 89 12.81 16.39 -6.12
N GLU A 90 13.84 16.70 -6.87
CA GLU A 90 14.83 15.69 -7.29
C GLU A 90 15.64 15.17 -6.09
N ILE A 91 16.00 16.06 -5.16
CA ILE A 91 16.63 15.68 -3.87
C ILE A 91 15.66 14.83 -3.05
N GLY A 92 14.41 15.27 -2.92
CA GLY A 92 13.34 14.61 -2.18
C GLY A 92 12.97 13.25 -2.77
N LYS A 93 12.92 13.11 -4.10
CA LYS A 93 12.75 11.83 -4.82
C LYS A 93 13.93 10.93 -4.58
N SER A 94 15.17 11.43 -4.65
CA SER A 94 16.35 10.61 -4.34
C SER A 94 16.26 10.07 -2.92
N ILE A 95 15.94 10.93 -1.94
CA ILE A 95 15.77 10.54 -0.54
C ILE A 95 14.56 9.60 -0.36
N ALA A 96 13.42 9.88 -0.97
CA ALA A 96 12.19 9.09 -0.86
C ALA A 96 12.31 7.74 -1.59
N ASN A 97 13.04 7.66 -2.69
CA ASN A 97 13.39 6.41 -3.36
C ASN A 97 14.30 5.56 -2.48
N THR A 98 15.19 6.19 -1.72
CA THR A 98 15.96 5.54 -0.64
C THR A 98 15.08 5.20 0.58
N MET A 99 13.99 5.94 0.82
CA MET A 99 13.12 5.89 2.01
C MET A 99 11.66 5.54 1.66
N ARG A 100 11.43 4.62 0.72
CA ARG A 100 10.10 4.31 0.13
C ARG A 100 9.00 3.66 1.02
N PRO A 101 9.11 3.48 2.36
CA PRO A 101 7.99 2.95 3.15
C PRO A 101 6.76 3.86 3.32
N LEU A 102 6.74 5.11 2.84
CA LEU A 102 5.68 6.08 3.22
C LEU A 102 4.36 5.99 2.43
N ALA A 103 4.30 5.22 1.33
CA ALA A 103 3.07 5.06 0.52
C ALA A 103 2.28 3.76 0.78
N GLY A 104 2.74 2.90 1.69
CA GLY A 104 2.17 1.55 1.89
C GLY A 104 0.67 1.53 2.23
N ASN A 105 0.24 2.37 3.16
CA ASN A 105 -1.17 2.42 3.57
C ASN A 105 -2.09 2.93 2.46
N SER A 106 -1.66 3.95 1.70
CA SER A 106 -2.43 4.47 0.56
C SER A 106 -2.52 3.42 -0.55
N PHE A 107 -1.42 2.72 -0.83
CA PHE A 107 -1.40 1.64 -1.81
C PHE A 107 -2.36 0.50 -1.43
N ALA A 108 -2.34 0.03 -0.18
CA ALA A 108 -3.30 -0.96 0.31
C ALA A 108 -4.76 -0.48 0.17
N SER A 109 -5.02 0.80 0.43
CA SER A 109 -6.34 1.41 0.27
C SER A 109 -6.80 1.43 -1.20
N TRP A 110 -5.91 1.77 -2.13
CA TRP A 110 -6.21 1.75 -3.57
C TRP A 110 -6.51 0.35 -4.08
N VAL A 111 -5.69 -0.63 -3.69
CA VAL A 111 -5.93 -2.03 -4.01
C VAL A 111 -7.30 -2.46 -3.49
N ALA A 112 -7.62 -2.21 -2.23
CA ALA A 112 -8.93 -2.57 -1.66
C ALA A 112 -10.09 -1.85 -2.36
N THR A 113 -9.93 -0.58 -2.75
CA THR A 113 -10.95 0.20 -3.47
C THR A 113 -11.25 -0.41 -4.83
N ILE A 114 -10.21 -0.73 -5.61
CA ILE A 114 -10.37 -1.39 -6.92
C ILE A 114 -11.03 -2.75 -6.76
N LEU A 115 -10.56 -3.57 -5.80
CA LEU A 115 -11.14 -4.88 -5.56
C LEU A 115 -12.62 -4.77 -5.20
N ASN A 116 -12.99 -3.89 -4.26
CA ASN A 116 -14.39 -3.73 -3.86
C ASN A 116 -15.27 -3.25 -5.01
N LYS A 117 -14.79 -2.33 -5.87
CA LYS A 117 -15.56 -1.90 -7.04
C LYS A 117 -15.78 -3.04 -8.04
N TYR A 118 -14.74 -3.85 -8.30
CA TYR A 118 -14.88 -5.03 -9.15
C TYR A 118 -15.84 -6.07 -8.55
N LEU A 119 -15.72 -6.35 -7.24
CA LEU A 119 -16.57 -7.32 -6.54
C LEU A 119 -18.05 -6.91 -6.57
N GLU A 120 -18.32 -5.61 -6.38
CA GLU A 120 -19.66 -5.03 -6.51
C GLU A 120 -20.20 -5.15 -7.94
N GLN A 121 -19.40 -4.79 -8.96
CA GLN A 121 -19.80 -4.89 -10.36
C GLN A 121 -20.08 -6.32 -10.84
N GLN A 122 -19.47 -7.31 -10.20
CA GLN A 122 -19.59 -8.73 -10.58
C GLN A 122 -20.49 -9.53 -9.64
N ASP A 123 -21.17 -8.88 -8.70
CA ASP A 123 -21.99 -9.53 -7.65
C ASP A 123 -21.26 -10.67 -6.92
N ILE A 124 -19.95 -10.50 -6.69
CA ILE A 124 -19.14 -11.48 -5.96
C ILE A 124 -19.28 -11.17 -4.46
N PRO A 125 -19.70 -12.12 -3.60
CA PRO A 125 -19.99 -11.88 -2.18
C PRO A 125 -18.72 -11.78 -1.32
N LEU A 126 -17.74 -11.00 -1.77
CA LEU A 126 -16.51 -10.71 -1.05
C LEU A 126 -16.39 -9.21 -0.77
N GLN A 127 -15.63 -8.88 0.27
CA GLN A 127 -15.24 -7.52 0.58
C GLN A 127 -13.78 -7.47 1.02
N ALA A 128 -13.03 -6.51 0.48
CA ALA A 128 -11.65 -6.19 0.86
C ALA A 128 -11.64 -5.13 1.97
N LEU A 129 -11.17 -5.51 3.16
CA LEU A 129 -11.14 -4.66 4.35
C LEU A 129 -9.71 -4.25 4.72
N THR A 130 -9.43 -2.95 4.73
CA THR A 130 -8.15 -2.38 5.19
C THR A 130 -8.16 -2.01 6.67
N SER A 131 -9.32 -2.03 7.34
CA SER A 131 -9.46 -1.69 8.76
C SER A 131 -10.73 -2.30 9.34
N GLY A 132 -10.88 -2.26 10.67
CA GLY A 132 -12.10 -2.68 11.36
C GLY A 132 -11.94 -3.89 12.27
N LYS A 133 -13.06 -4.32 12.87
CA LYS A 133 -13.09 -5.36 13.92
C LYS A 133 -12.55 -6.70 13.44
N VAL A 134 -12.91 -7.12 12.21
CA VAL A 134 -12.49 -8.42 11.65
C VAL A 134 -10.97 -8.47 11.46
N ARG A 135 -10.39 -7.45 10.80
CA ARG A 135 -8.92 -7.33 10.65
C ARG A 135 -8.22 -7.32 12.01
N ASN A 136 -8.75 -6.57 12.98
CA ASN A 136 -8.17 -6.48 14.32
C ASN A 136 -8.28 -7.80 15.12
N ALA A 137 -9.34 -8.57 14.93
CA ALA A 137 -9.51 -9.89 15.55
C ALA A 137 -8.50 -10.88 14.93
N LEU A 138 -8.44 -10.95 13.60
CA LEU A 138 -7.51 -11.80 12.87
C LEU A 138 -6.03 -11.49 13.25
N ALA A 139 -5.68 -10.20 13.31
CA ALA A 139 -4.34 -9.77 13.73
C ALA A 139 -3.98 -10.19 15.16
N LYS A 140 -4.97 -10.34 16.06
CA LYS A 140 -4.76 -10.82 17.43
C LYS A 140 -4.62 -12.35 17.49
N GLU A 141 -5.36 -13.08 16.67
CA GLU A 141 -5.27 -14.55 16.59
C GLU A 141 -3.89 -15.02 16.14
N PHE A 142 -3.20 -14.24 15.30
CA PHE A 142 -1.85 -14.56 14.85
C PHE A 142 -0.73 -14.20 15.83
N ILE A 143 -1.04 -13.59 16.98
CA ILE A 143 -0.06 -13.39 18.05
C ILE A 143 0.14 -14.74 18.77
N HIS A 144 0.96 -15.61 18.19
CA HIS A 144 1.36 -16.84 18.85
C HIS A 144 2.38 -16.55 19.96
N LYS A 145 2.01 -16.82 21.22
CA LYS A 145 2.95 -16.94 22.34
C LYS A 145 3.15 -18.42 22.66
N THR A 146 4.36 -18.95 22.42
CA THR A 146 5.25 -19.58 23.43
C THR A 146 6.22 -20.62 22.87
N GLY A 147 7.43 -20.60 23.45
CA GLY A 147 8.39 -21.71 23.52
C GLY A 147 9.54 -21.33 24.47
N LYS A 148 10.04 -22.28 25.27
CA LYS A 148 11.13 -22.10 26.28
C LYS A 148 12.49 -21.60 25.72
N ARG A 149 12.59 -21.35 24.41
CA ARG A 149 13.81 -20.91 23.68
C ARG A 149 13.67 -19.54 23.00
N GLY A 150 12.74 -18.71 23.47
CA GLY A 150 12.54 -17.35 22.96
C GLY A 150 11.26 -17.21 22.16
N VAL A 151 10.65 -16.04 22.29
CA VAL A 151 9.41 -15.65 21.61
C VAL A 151 9.69 -15.52 20.12
N ARG A 152 9.01 -16.28 19.26
CA ARG A 152 8.91 -15.95 17.84
C ARG A 152 7.60 -15.21 17.64
N ASP A 153 7.69 -13.88 17.56
CA ASP A 153 6.57 -13.03 17.21
C ASP A 153 6.31 -13.19 15.70
N TYR A 154 5.19 -13.80 15.33
CA TYR A 154 4.77 -13.98 13.94
C TYR A 154 3.63 -13.04 13.57
N LYS A 155 3.56 -11.84 14.16
CA LYS A 155 2.51 -10.88 13.82
C LYS A 155 2.57 -10.53 12.33
N PRO A 156 1.57 -10.93 11.53
CA PRO A 156 1.55 -10.59 10.11
C PRO A 156 1.18 -9.13 9.92
N ASP A 157 1.89 -8.47 9.01
CA ASP A 157 1.54 -7.15 8.50
C ASP A 157 0.37 -7.31 7.52
N ILE A 158 -0.82 -7.49 8.10
CA ILE A 158 -2.08 -7.65 7.36
C ILE A 158 -2.46 -6.30 6.78
N ASP A 159 -2.27 -6.13 5.48
CA ASP A 159 -2.66 -4.89 4.80
C ASP A 159 -4.17 -4.91 4.48
N ILE A 160 -4.67 -6.03 3.95
CA ILE A 160 -6.08 -6.22 3.56
C ILE A 160 -6.54 -7.62 3.98
N VAL A 161 -7.76 -7.72 4.49
CA VAL A 161 -8.46 -9.00 4.71
C VAL A 161 -9.60 -9.12 3.71
N LEU A 162 -9.64 -10.20 2.94
CA LEU A 162 -10.80 -10.56 2.13
C LEU A 162 -11.77 -11.36 3.00
N VAL A 163 -13.03 -10.92 3.04
CA VAL A 163 -14.10 -11.55 3.82
C VAL A 163 -15.29 -11.90 2.94
N ARG A 164 -16.01 -12.97 3.30
CA ARG A 164 -17.30 -13.35 2.72
C ARG A 164 -18.44 -12.61 3.41
N ILE A 165 -19.13 -11.73 2.70
CA ILE A 165 -20.21 -10.90 3.29
C ILE A 165 -21.50 -11.69 3.51
N ASP A 166 -21.74 -12.70 2.68
CA ASP A 166 -22.83 -13.67 2.80
C ASP A 166 -22.64 -14.67 3.96
N LEU A 167 -21.42 -14.77 4.49
CA LEU A 167 -21.05 -15.65 5.61
C LEU A 167 -20.59 -14.85 6.84
N SER A 168 -21.30 -13.79 7.20
CA SER A 168 -21.05 -13.00 8.41
C SER A 168 -19.61 -12.44 8.50
N ASN A 169 -19.07 -11.97 7.37
CA ASN A 169 -17.70 -11.46 7.23
C ASN A 169 -16.61 -12.49 7.59
N LYS A 170 -16.84 -13.77 7.27
CA LYS A 170 -15.83 -14.82 7.44
C LYS A 170 -14.57 -14.51 6.62
N PRO A 171 -13.37 -14.43 7.22
CA PRO A 171 -12.11 -14.24 6.50
C PRO A 171 -11.82 -15.43 5.58
N VAL A 172 -11.41 -15.16 4.34
CA VAL A 172 -11.08 -16.20 3.33
C VAL A 172 -9.67 -16.07 2.78
N ALA A 173 -9.09 -14.87 2.77
CA ALA A 173 -7.72 -14.65 2.35
C ALA A 173 -7.14 -13.37 2.99
N ILE A 174 -5.82 -13.31 3.05
CA ILE A 174 -5.06 -12.11 3.42
C ILE A 174 -4.36 -11.61 2.17
N ILE A 175 -4.41 -10.30 1.92
CA ILE A 175 -3.57 -9.68 0.88
C ILE A 175 -2.54 -8.80 1.59
N SER A 176 -1.27 -9.09 1.35
CA SER A 176 -0.17 -8.19 1.69
C SER A 176 0.08 -7.25 0.51
N ALA A 177 -0.06 -5.95 0.74
CA ALA A 177 0.07 -4.91 -0.28
C ALA A 177 1.34 -4.11 -0.05
N LYS A 178 2.36 -4.29 -0.89
CA LYS A 178 3.68 -3.68 -0.71
C LYS A 178 4.08 -2.85 -1.93
N THR A 179 4.43 -1.58 -1.72
CA THR A 179 4.93 -0.73 -2.81
C THR A 179 6.27 -1.23 -3.35
N THR A 180 7.15 -1.72 -2.48
CA THR A 180 8.46 -2.31 -2.83
C THR A 180 8.69 -3.58 -2.01
N LEU A 181 9.41 -4.54 -2.57
CA LEU A 181 9.48 -5.89 -2.00
C LEU A 181 10.69 -6.16 -1.08
N ALA A 182 11.86 -5.58 -1.36
CA ALA A 182 13.10 -5.62 -0.56
C ALA A 182 13.23 -6.83 0.42
N GLU A 183 13.60 -6.62 1.69
CA GLU A 183 13.59 -7.71 2.69
C GLU A 183 12.18 -8.09 3.18
N ARG A 184 11.17 -7.25 2.92
CA ARG A 184 9.82 -7.38 3.48
C ARG A 184 9.06 -8.58 2.93
N ILE A 185 9.41 -9.03 1.73
CA ILE A 185 8.79 -10.19 1.11
C ILE A 185 9.02 -11.49 1.89
N MET A 186 10.18 -11.60 2.54
CA MET A 186 10.49 -12.76 3.37
C MET A 186 9.59 -12.84 4.60
N GLN A 187 9.06 -11.71 5.08
CA GLN A 187 8.08 -11.69 6.15
C GLN A 187 6.76 -12.30 5.68
N THR A 188 6.27 -11.87 4.50
CA THR A 188 5.05 -12.42 3.88
C THR A 188 5.16 -13.93 3.63
N ILE A 189 6.28 -14.39 3.07
CA ILE A 189 6.53 -15.82 2.82
C ILE A 189 6.65 -16.60 4.13
N SER A 190 7.30 -16.03 5.15
CA SER A 190 7.37 -16.69 6.45
C SER A 190 5.98 -16.91 7.03
N TRP A 191 5.07 -15.93 6.90
CA TRP A 191 3.69 -16.09 7.38
C TRP A 191 2.91 -17.13 6.60
N SER A 192 3.05 -17.23 5.27
CA SER A 192 2.29 -18.21 4.49
C SER A 192 2.56 -19.65 4.91
N ARG A 193 3.77 -19.93 5.42
CA ARG A 193 4.15 -21.25 5.95
C ARG A 193 3.48 -21.59 7.29
N TYR A 194 3.05 -20.60 8.06
CA TYR A 194 2.46 -20.78 9.39
C TYR A 194 0.94 -20.56 9.41
N LEU A 195 0.41 -19.77 8.48
CA LEU A 195 -1.01 -19.47 8.40
C LEU A 195 -1.72 -20.50 7.52
N LYS A 196 -2.89 -20.97 7.99
CA LYS A 196 -3.78 -21.82 7.17
C LYS A 196 -4.62 -21.01 6.18
N THR A 197 -4.64 -19.69 6.36
CA THR A 197 -5.38 -18.76 5.51
C THR A 197 -4.54 -18.43 4.28
N PRO A 198 -5.10 -18.52 3.05
CA PRO A 198 -4.40 -18.12 1.83
C PRO A 198 -3.81 -16.71 1.93
N ILE A 199 -2.58 -16.55 1.45
CA ILE A 199 -1.86 -15.28 1.42
C ILE A 199 -1.55 -14.89 -0.02
N LEU A 200 -2.15 -13.79 -0.45
CA LEU A 200 -1.81 -13.13 -1.69
C LEU A 200 -0.82 -11.99 -1.44
N LEU A 201 0.06 -11.74 -2.40
CA LEU A 201 0.91 -10.55 -2.45
C LEU A 201 0.45 -9.67 -3.60
N VAL A 202 0.19 -8.40 -3.31
CA VAL A 202 0.00 -7.36 -4.33
C VAL A 202 1.16 -6.37 -4.22
N THR A 203 1.80 -6.04 -5.33
CA THR A 203 2.91 -5.08 -5.33
C THR A 203 2.82 -4.04 -6.43
N ALA A 204 3.25 -2.81 -6.13
CA ALA A 204 3.30 -1.76 -7.13
C ALA A 204 4.38 -2.05 -8.17
N TRP A 205 5.58 -2.43 -7.72
CA TRP A 205 6.74 -2.58 -8.59
C TRP A 205 7.30 -4.00 -8.54
N GLU A 206 7.65 -4.53 -9.70
CA GLU A 206 8.40 -5.78 -9.80
C GLU A 206 9.86 -5.55 -9.40
N THR A 207 10.15 -5.33 -8.11
CA THR A 207 11.52 -5.18 -7.59
C THR A 207 12.13 -6.54 -7.23
N PHE A 208 11.94 -7.55 -8.07
CA PHE A 208 12.64 -8.84 -7.94
C PHE A 208 14.06 -8.69 -8.50
N GLU A 209 14.87 -7.86 -7.84
CA GLU A 209 16.24 -7.53 -8.26
C GLU A 209 17.16 -8.76 -8.32
N SER A 210 16.80 -9.85 -7.63
CA SER A 210 17.45 -11.15 -7.74
C SER A 210 16.45 -12.24 -8.16
N GLY A 211 16.88 -13.14 -9.05
CA GLY A 211 16.08 -14.32 -9.45
C GLY A 211 15.65 -15.18 -8.25
N THR A 212 16.41 -15.17 -7.16
CA THR A 212 16.10 -15.88 -5.91
C THR A 212 14.77 -15.43 -5.28
N ASN A 213 14.48 -14.13 -5.26
CA ASN A 213 13.19 -13.67 -4.72
C ASN A 213 12.03 -14.06 -5.63
N ARG A 214 12.26 -14.12 -6.95
CA ARG A 214 11.27 -14.56 -7.94
C ARG A 214 10.86 -16.03 -7.75
N GLU A 215 11.80 -16.88 -7.36
CA GLU A 215 11.54 -18.29 -7.04
C GLU A 215 10.87 -18.46 -5.67
N ARG A 216 11.31 -17.71 -4.66
CA ARG A 216 10.73 -17.82 -3.31
C ARG A 216 9.27 -17.39 -3.22
N VAL A 217 8.85 -16.41 -4.03
CA VAL A 217 7.43 -15.96 -4.01
C VAL A 217 6.47 -16.96 -4.61
N GLN A 218 6.97 -18.01 -5.27
CA GLN A 218 6.13 -19.11 -5.74
C GLN A 218 5.52 -19.90 -4.57
N GLU A 219 6.01 -19.72 -3.34
CA GLU A 219 5.42 -20.27 -2.13
C GLU A 219 4.12 -19.57 -1.68
N LEU A 220 3.79 -18.41 -2.25
CA LEU A 220 2.56 -17.69 -1.96
C LEU A 220 1.42 -18.17 -2.84
N ASP A 221 0.18 -18.07 -2.37
CA ASP A 221 -1.01 -18.53 -3.10
C ASP A 221 -1.27 -17.72 -4.38
N GLY A 222 -0.75 -16.48 -4.46
CA GLY A 222 -0.76 -15.66 -5.66
C GLY A 222 0.03 -14.36 -5.50
N VAL A 223 0.66 -13.91 -6.58
CA VAL A 223 1.50 -12.72 -6.61
C VAL A 223 1.08 -11.83 -7.77
N TYR A 224 0.65 -10.62 -7.44
CA TYR A 224 -0.04 -9.71 -8.36
C TYR A 224 0.71 -8.39 -8.45
N VAL A 225 1.15 -8.05 -9.66
CA VAL A 225 1.95 -6.85 -9.89
C VAL A 225 1.11 -5.80 -10.60
N CYS A 226 1.04 -4.61 -10.00
CA CYS A 226 0.32 -3.45 -10.51
C CYS A 226 1.15 -2.67 -11.55
N ASN A 227 1.78 -3.39 -12.48
CA ASN A 227 2.59 -2.83 -13.55
C ASN A 227 2.30 -3.57 -14.86
N THR A 228 1.94 -2.82 -15.90
CA THR A 228 1.62 -3.35 -17.23
C THR A 228 2.77 -4.09 -17.90
N LYS A 229 4.02 -3.80 -17.50
CA LYS A 229 5.25 -4.39 -18.04
C LYS A 229 5.77 -5.60 -17.25
N VAL A 230 5.01 -6.11 -16.29
CA VAL A 230 5.41 -7.27 -15.49
C VAL A 230 5.73 -8.47 -16.38
N LYS A 231 6.80 -9.19 -16.04
CA LYS A 231 7.10 -10.48 -16.66
C LYS A 231 6.36 -11.58 -15.89
N GLU A 232 5.27 -12.10 -16.41
CA GLU A 232 4.52 -13.15 -15.70
C GLU A 232 5.34 -14.45 -15.60
N TYR A 233 5.28 -15.12 -14.44
CA TYR A 233 6.00 -16.38 -14.19
C TYR A 233 5.43 -17.10 -12.95
N GLY A 234 4.93 -18.32 -13.14
CA GLY A 234 4.31 -19.12 -12.08
C GLY A 234 3.15 -18.36 -11.43
N ASN A 235 3.25 -18.10 -10.13
CA ASN A 235 2.27 -17.34 -9.34
C ASN A 235 2.40 -15.82 -9.53
N ILE A 236 3.43 -15.32 -10.22
CA ILE A 236 3.60 -13.90 -10.56
C ILE A 236 2.78 -13.56 -11.80
N LYS A 237 1.77 -12.72 -11.61
CA LYS A 237 0.80 -12.33 -12.63
C LYS A 237 0.57 -10.81 -12.61
N ARG A 238 0.02 -10.27 -13.70
CA ARG A 238 -0.60 -8.93 -13.68
C ARG A 238 -1.73 -8.86 -12.66
N PHE A 239 -1.93 -7.69 -12.07
CA PHE A 239 -2.94 -7.47 -11.05
C PHE A 239 -4.34 -7.88 -11.52
N SER A 240 -4.71 -7.59 -12.77
CA SER A 240 -6.02 -7.96 -13.33
C SER A 240 -6.36 -9.44 -13.26
N LYS A 241 -5.34 -10.32 -13.25
CA LYS A 241 -5.54 -11.77 -13.13
C LYS A 241 -5.98 -12.23 -11.73
N ILE A 242 -6.00 -11.34 -10.74
CA ILE A 242 -6.50 -11.65 -9.39
C ILE A 242 -7.97 -12.09 -9.38
N ALA A 243 -8.74 -11.70 -10.40
CA ALA A 243 -10.13 -12.12 -10.61
C ALA A 243 -10.34 -13.63 -10.47
N GLU A 244 -9.40 -14.45 -10.95
CA GLU A 244 -9.49 -15.91 -10.87
C GLU A 244 -9.52 -16.41 -9.43
N ASP A 245 -8.65 -15.88 -8.58
CA ASP A 245 -8.57 -16.28 -7.17
C ASP A 245 -9.71 -15.70 -6.35
N LEU A 246 -10.15 -14.46 -6.63
CA LEU A 246 -11.35 -13.89 -6.01
C LEU A 246 -12.58 -14.79 -6.23
N ARG A 247 -12.78 -15.27 -7.46
CA ARG A 247 -13.89 -16.19 -7.77
C ARG A 247 -13.74 -17.53 -7.07
N LYS A 248 -12.51 -18.03 -6.86
CA LYS A 248 -12.28 -19.26 -6.09
C LYS A 248 -12.64 -19.08 -4.61
N PHE A 249 -12.26 -17.96 -4.00
CA PHE A 249 -12.57 -17.67 -2.59
C PHE A 249 -14.06 -17.38 -2.35
N ALA A 250 -14.79 -16.98 -3.39
CA ALA A 250 -16.23 -16.75 -3.35
C ALA A 250 -17.07 -18.03 -3.45
N ARG A 251 -16.48 -19.17 -3.80
CA ARG A 251 -17.13 -20.49 -3.73
C ARG A 251 -17.06 -20.97 -2.29
#